data_AF-D6CQ43-F1
#
_entry.id   AF-D6CQ43-F1
#
_cell.length_a   1.000
_cell.length_b   1.000
_cell.length_c   1.000
_cell.angle_alpha   90.00
_cell.angle_beta   90.00
_cell.angle_gamma   90.00
#
_symmetry.space_group_name_H-M   'P 1'
#
loop_
_entity.id
_entity.type
_entity.pdbx_description
1 polymer ?
#
loop_
_entity_poly.entity_id
_entity_poly.type
_entity_poly.pdbx_seq_one_letter_code
_entity_poly.pdbx_strand_id
1 'polypeptide(L)'
;MKSVTKHTPGAALMVALWNTARSRGHTQKQLAEALGVSFPYLSSLLTGVKSVPQMSHEKLRVAAQYLDVPVAQVFLMAEILKKDDFIVHADLERELGRRVETMRADPMWCALAPSEPTWARMPVEARISMCALYDHVSAKQLEALTQREVPSCAMAA
;
A
#
# COMPACT_ATOMS: atom_id res chain seq x y z
N MET A 1 10.98 -24.20 29.48
CA MET A 1 10.34 -23.27 28.52
C MET A 1 11.06 -23.38 27.18
N LYS A 2 10.38 -23.82 26.12
CA LYS A 2 10.89 -23.79 24.75
C LYS A 2 9.78 -23.26 23.84
N SER A 3 9.77 -21.96 23.56
CA SER A 3 8.90 -21.36 22.54
C SER A 3 9.78 -20.91 21.38
N VAL A 4 10.23 -21.87 20.57
CA VAL A 4 10.60 -21.57 19.19
C VAL A 4 9.28 -21.47 18.44
N THR A 5 8.70 -20.27 18.36
CA THR A 5 7.52 -20.01 17.55
C THR A 5 7.94 -20.13 16.09
N LYS A 6 7.75 -21.31 15.52
CA LYS A 6 7.89 -21.56 14.08
C LYS A 6 6.96 -20.58 13.37
N HIS A 7 7.52 -19.64 12.62
CA HIS A 7 6.72 -18.74 11.78
C HIS A 7 6.00 -19.59 10.74
N THR A 8 4.67 -19.68 10.85
CA THR A 8 3.82 -20.31 9.86
C THR A 8 3.29 -19.23 8.92
N PRO A 9 3.55 -19.30 7.61
CA PRO A 9 3.02 -18.32 6.65
C PRO A 9 1.50 -18.20 6.75
N GLY A 10 1.01 -16.96 6.84
CA GLY A 10 -0.41 -16.64 6.99
C GLY A 10 -0.96 -16.85 8.40
N ALA A 11 -0.09 -16.93 9.42
CA ALA A 11 -0.49 -16.99 10.82
C ALA A 11 -1.35 -15.80 11.24
N ALA A 12 -1.11 -14.62 10.68
CA ALA A 12 -1.90 -13.42 10.94
C ALA A 12 -3.38 -13.61 10.56
N LEU A 13 -3.65 -14.22 9.39
CA LEU A 13 -5.01 -14.56 8.99
C LEU A 13 -5.67 -15.53 9.95
N MET A 14 -4.95 -16.58 10.35
CA MET A 14 -5.49 -17.59 11.27
C MET A 14 -5.81 -17.01 12.65
N VAL A 15 -4.95 -16.13 13.18
CA VAL A 15 -5.17 -15.44 14.46
C VAL A 15 -6.41 -14.56 14.39
N ALA A 16 -6.59 -13.80 13.30
CA ALA A 16 -7.75 -12.94 13.15
C ALA A 16 -9.05 -13.75 13.04
N LEU A 17 -9.06 -14.82 12.25
CA LEU A 17 -10.22 -15.72 12.15
C LEU A 17 -10.60 -16.31 13.52
N TRP A 18 -9.60 -16.70 14.32
CA TRP A 18 -9.84 -17.21 15.67
C TRP A 18 -10.40 -16.17 16.63
N ASN A 19 -9.84 -14.98 16.63
CA ASN A 19 -10.29 -13.91 17.51
C ASN A 19 -11.72 -13.50 17.17
N THR A 20 -12.05 -13.38 15.88
CA THR A 20 -13.41 -13.09 15.42
C THR A 20 -14.38 -14.23 15.72
N ALA A 21 -13.96 -15.49 15.56
CA ALA A 21 -14.79 -16.63 15.96
C ALA A 21 -15.08 -16.62 17.45
N ARG A 22 -14.06 -16.38 18.29
CA ARG A 22 -14.22 -16.27 19.74
C ARG A 22 -15.13 -15.12 20.13
N SER A 23 -14.98 -13.94 19.52
CA SER A 23 -15.83 -12.79 19.82
C SER A 23 -17.29 -13.00 19.41
N ARG A 24 -17.53 -13.83 18.38
CA ARG A 24 -18.87 -14.24 17.93
C ARG A 24 -19.42 -15.47 18.65
N GLY A 25 -18.67 -16.08 19.57
CA GLY A 25 -19.05 -17.32 20.24
C GLY A 25 -19.08 -18.55 19.33
N HIS A 26 -18.43 -18.50 18.16
CA HIS A 26 -18.36 -19.62 17.23
C HIS A 26 -17.32 -20.65 17.69
N THR A 27 -17.71 -21.93 17.57
CA THR A 27 -16.79 -23.06 17.72
C THR A 27 -15.90 -23.22 16.49
N GLN A 28 -14.86 -24.04 16.61
CA GLN A 28 -13.96 -24.35 15.50
C GLN A 28 -14.67 -24.97 14.29
N LYS A 29 -15.69 -25.80 14.54
CA LYS A 29 -16.49 -26.43 13.48
C LYS A 29 -17.35 -25.40 12.75
N GLN A 30 -17.98 -24.50 13.50
CA GLN A 30 -18.78 -23.40 12.91
C GLN A 30 -17.91 -22.42 12.13
N LEU A 31 -16.67 -22.16 12.56
CA LEU A 31 -15.73 -21.38 11.77
C LEU A 31 -15.39 -22.10 10.45
N ALA A 32 -15.11 -23.41 10.49
CA ALA A 32 -14.83 -24.18 9.28
C ALA A 32 -16.01 -24.15 8.29
N GLU A 33 -17.23 -24.32 8.80
CA GLU A 33 -18.48 -24.23 8.03
C GLU A 33 -18.67 -22.83 7.42
N ALA A 34 -18.48 -21.77 8.21
CA ALA A 34 -18.58 -20.39 7.73
C ALA A 34 -17.54 -20.05 6.64
N LEU A 35 -16.38 -20.71 6.67
CA LEU A 35 -15.33 -20.56 5.65
C LEU A 35 -15.52 -21.47 4.43
N GLY A 36 -16.53 -22.35 4.42
CA GLY A 36 -16.74 -23.32 3.36
C GLY A 36 -15.62 -24.36 3.27
N VAL A 37 -15.01 -24.73 4.40
CA VAL A 37 -13.94 -25.73 4.46
C VAL A 37 -14.26 -26.85 5.44
N SER A 38 -13.64 -28.02 5.24
CA SER A 38 -13.76 -29.11 6.21
C SER A 38 -13.00 -28.77 7.50
N PHE A 39 -13.52 -29.23 8.64
CA PHE A 39 -12.84 -29.07 9.94
C PHE A 39 -11.40 -29.64 9.94
N PRO A 40 -11.12 -30.82 9.36
CA PRO A 40 -9.75 -31.32 9.21
C PRO A 40 -8.85 -30.37 8.41
N TYR A 41 -9.38 -29.75 7.35
CA TYR A 41 -8.63 -28.77 6.57
C TYR A 41 -8.30 -27.53 7.39
N LEU A 42 -9.26 -26.97 8.14
CA LEU A 42 -9.01 -25.85 9.05
C LEU A 42 -7.94 -26.18 10.11
N SER A 43 -8.01 -27.37 10.70
CA SER A 43 -7.00 -27.84 11.66
C SER A 43 -5.61 -28.01 11.02
N SER A 44 -5.55 -28.47 9.77
CA SER A 44 -4.29 -28.58 9.01
C SER A 44 -3.64 -27.22 8.70
N LEU A 45 -4.45 -26.16 8.50
CA LEU A 45 -3.94 -24.79 8.35
C LEU A 45 -3.36 -24.27 9.68
N LEU A 46 -4.00 -24.60 10.81
CA LEU A 46 -3.56 -24.15 12.13
C LEU A 46 -2.27 -24.76 12.61
N THR A 47 -2.11 -26.04 12.33
CA THR A 47 -0.88 -26.79 12.62
C THR A 47 0.25 -26.45 11.64
N GLY A 48 -0.04 -25.69 10.57
CA GLY A 48 0.93 -25.34 9.54
C GLY A 48 1.29 -26.50 8.61
N VAL A 49 0.53 -27.60 8.63
CA VAL A 49 0.67 -28.72 7.70
C VAL A 49 0.24 -28.29 6.29
N LYS A 50 -0.81 -27.47 6.20
CA LYS A 50 -1.21 -26.80 4.96
C LYS A 50 -0.85 -25.33 5.02
N SER A 51 -0.44 -24.79 3.87
CA SER A 51 -0.05 -23.39 3.72
C SER A 51 -1.29 -22.52 3.47
N VAL A 52 -1.49 -21.49 4.29
CA VAL A 52 -2.55 -20.48 4.13
C VAL A 52 -2.44 -19.75 2.77
N PRO A 53 -1.23 -19.37 2.27
CA PRO A 53 -1.08 -18.83 0.92
C PRO A 53 -1.65 -19.70 -0.21
N GLN A 54 -1.81 -21.01 0.00
CA GLN A 54 -2.34 -21.94 -1.02
C GLN A 54 -3.87 -22.06 -0.98
N MET A 55 -4.56 -21.32 -0.10
CA MET A 55 -6.02 -21.28 -0.11
C MET A 55 -6.53 -20.68 -1.43
N SER A 56 -7.67 -21.19 -1.94
CA SER A 56 -8.27 -20.63 -3.14
C SER A 56 -8.76 -19.20 -2.89
N HIS A 57 -8.75 -18.38 -3.95
CA HIS A 57 -9.26 -17.00 -3.88
C HIS A 57 -10.70 -16.91 -3.38
N GLU A 58 -11.54 -17.89 -3.73
CA GLU A 58 -12.92 -17.98 -3.25
C GLU A 58 -12.98 -18.07 -1.72
N LYS A 59 -12.19 -18.97 -1.12
CA LYS A 59 -12.14 -19.15 0.35
C LYS A 59 -11.59 -17.91 1.05
N LEU A 60 -10.65 -17.20 0.43
CA LEU A 60 -10.11 -15.95 0.97
C LEU A 60 -11.13 -14.81 0.92
N ARG A 61 -12.00 -14.76 -0.10
CA ARG A 61 -13.13 -13.82 -0.13
C ARG A 61 -14.16 -14.14 0.96
N VAL A 62 -14.46 -15.42 1.18
CA VAL A 62 -15.33 -15.84 2.28
C VAL A 62 -14.71 -15.48 3.63
N ALA A 63 -13.40 -15.66 3.80
CA ALA A 63 -12.69 -15.21 5.00
C ALA A 63 -12.80 -13.68 5.20
N ALA A 64 -12.73 -12.89 4.12
CA ALA A 64 -12.89 -11.43 4.18
C ALA A 64 -14.30 -11.03 4.62
N GLN A 65 -15.33 -11.67 4.06
CA GLN A 65 -16.73 -11.50 4.49
C GLN A 65 -16.91 -11.91 5.95
N TYR A 66 -16.32 -13.04 6.36
CA TYR A 66 -16.38 -13.48 7.73
C TYR A 66 -15.70 -12.47 8.67
N LEU A 67 -14.57 -11.89 8.30
CA LEU A 67 -13.85 -10.92 9.12
C LEU A 67 -14.43 -9.50 9.08
N ASP A 68 -15.33 -9.22 8.13
CA ASP A 68 -15.85 -7.87 7.85
C ASP A 68 -14.73 -6.87 7.49
N VAL A 69 -13.81 -7.30 6.62
CA VAL A 69 -12.66 -6.50 6.14
C VAL A 69 -12.51 -6.58 4.62
N PRO A 70 -11.80 -5.62 3.98
CA PRO A 70 -11.48 -5.70 2.56
C PRO A 70 -10.69 -6.97 2.20
N VAL A 71 -10.99 -7.55 1.02
CA VAL A 71 -10.30 -8.76 0.52
C VAL A 71 -8.78 -8.56 0.43
N ALA A 72 -8.32 -7.36 0.07
CA ALA A 72 -6.90 -7.03 0.02
C ALA A 72 -6.19 -7.21 1.38
N GLN A 73 -6.89 -6.89 2.49
CA GLN A 73 -6.36 -7.08 3.83
C GLN A 73 -6.20 -8.58 4.16
N VAL A 74 -7.14 -9.42 3.73
CA VAL A 74 -7.01 -10.88 3.85
C VAL A 74 -5.84 -11.41 3.04
N PHE A 75 -5.61 -10.92 1.82
CA PHE A 75 -4.45 -11.32 1.02
C PHE A 75 -3.11 -10.94 1.67
N LEU A 76 -3.03 -9.77 2.29
CA LEU A 76 -1.87 -9.36 3.09
C LEU A 76 -1.69 -10.28 4.31
N MET A 77 -2.76 -10.57 5.05
CA MET A 77 -2.72 -11.43 6.23
C MET A 77 -2.43 -12.90 5.91
N ALA A 78 -2.79 -13.35 4.70
CA ALA A 78 -2.47 -14.66 4.15
C ALA A 78 -1.05 -14.74 3.57
N GLU A 79 -0.30 -13.63 3.54
CA GLU A 79 1.02 -13.50 2.92
C GLU A 79 1.03 -13.85 1.42
N ILE A 80 -0.11 -13.65 0.74
CA ILE A 80 -0.22 -13.74 -0.73
C ILE A 80 0.23 -12.44 -1.37
N LEU A 81 -0.12 -11.32 -0.76
CA LEU A 81 0.42 -10.00 -1.08
C LEU A 81 1.41 -9.57 0.00
N LYS A 82 2.46 -8.88 -0.42
CA LYS A 82 3.44 -8.20 0.42
C LYS A 82 3.26 -6.70 0.31
N LYS A 83 3.76 -5.95 1.29
CA LYS A 83 3.73 -4.48 1.25
C LYS A 83 4.43 -3.93 0.00
N ASP A 84 5.52 -4.59 -0.42
CA ASP A 84 6.29 -4.21 -1.59
C ASP A 84 5.50 -4.35 -2.90
N ASP A 85 4.49 -5.24 -2.94
CA ASP A 85 3.63 -5.39 -4.13
C ASP A 85 2.75 -4.15 -4.37
N PHE A 86 2.61 -3.28 -3.37
CA PHE A 86 1.90 -2.00 -3.48
C PHE A 86 2.85 -0.83 -3.81
N ILE A 87 4.17 -1.05 -3.76
CA ILE A 87 5.15 -0.04 -4.09
C ILE A 87 5.37 -0.07 -5.60
N VAL A 88 4.87 0.94 -6.29
CA VAL A 88 5.28 1.18 -7.67
C VAL A 88 6.70 1.73 -7.61
N HIS A 89 7.70 0.89 -7.91
CA HIS A 89 9.07 1.37 -8.08
C HIS A 89 9.06 2.46 -9.16
N ALA A 90 9.34 3.70 -8.76
CA ALA A 90 9.46 4.82 -9.68
C ALA A 90 10.74 4.61 -10.49
N ASP A 91 10.58 4.28 -11.76
CA ASP A 91 11.67 4.44 -12.72
C ASP A 91 12.05 5.92 -12.79
N LEU A 92 13.32 6.22 -12.55
CA LEU A 92 13.84 7.58 -12.53
C LEU A 92 13.45 8.32 -13.82
N GLU A 93 13.57 7.67 -14.97
CA GLU A 93 13.23 8.26 -16.26
C GLU A 93 11.74 8.59 -16.37
N ARG A 94 10.89 7.69 -15.91
CA ARG A 94 9.43 7.92 -15.85
C ARG A 94 9.09 9.10 -14.96
N GLU A 95 9.76 9.24 -13.82
CA GLU A 95 9.49 10.31 -12.87
C GLU A 95 10.01 11.66 -13.36
N LEU A 96 11.21 11.70 -13.92
CA LEU A 96 11.74 12.88 -14.59
C LEU A 96 10.82 13.30 -15.76
N GLY A 97 10.32 12.35 -16.54
CA GLY A 97 9.37 12.58 -17.63
C GLY A 97 8.05 13.21 -17.17
N ARG A 98 7.47 12.74 -16.06
CA ARG A 98 6.27 13.36 -15.48
C ARG A 98 6.52 14.80 -15.02
N ARG A 99 7.66 15.05 -14.38
CA ARG A 99 8.01 16.37 -13.88
C ARG A 99 8.19 17.39 -15.00
N VAL A 100 8.90 17.04 -16.08
CA VAL A 100 9.05 17.97 -17.21
C VAL A 100 7.72 18.29 -17.88
N GLU A 101 6.79 17.32 -17.94
CA GLU A 101 5.44 17.58 -18.46
C GLU A 101 4.65 18.51 -17.54
N THR A 102 4.83 18.37 -16.23
CA THR A 102 4.26 19.30 -15.25
C THR A 102 4.82 20.71 -15.44
N MET A 103 6.13 20.86 -15.66
CA MET A 103 6.75 22.16 -15.96
C MET A 103 6.20 22.79 -17.24
N ARG A 104 5.93 21.99 -18.27
CA ARG A 104 5.35 22.47 -19.54
C ARG A 104 3.90 22.91 -19.37
N ALA A 105 3.17 22.32 -18.44
CA ALA A 105 1.79 22.69 -18.13
C ALA A 105 1.68 23.87 -17.16
N ASP A 106 2.73 24.17 -16.38
CA ASP A 106 2.77 25.29 -15.45
C ASP A 106 2.85 26.64 -16.20
N PRO A 107 1.87 27.56 -16.04
CA PRO A 107 1.85 28.85 -16.75
C PRO A 107 3.09 29.72 -16.57
N MET A 108 3.80 29.60 -15.44
CA MET A 108 5.02 30.37 -15.16
C MET A 108 6.26 29.74 -15.81
N TRP A 109 6.29 28.41 -15.92
CA TRP A 109 7.44 27.65 -16.41
C TRP A 109 7.30 27.16 -17.85
N CYS A 110 6.10 27.17 -18.43
CA CYS A 110 5.82 26.55 -19.74
C CYS A 110 6.70 27.09 -20.87
N ALA A 111 7.08 28.37 -20.81
CA ALA A 111 7.97 29.01 -21.79
C ALA A 111 9.46 28.66 -21.57
N LEU A 112 9.85 28.20 -20.39
CA LEU A 112 11.22 27.86 -20.00
C LEU A 112 11.46 26.34 -19.98
N ALA A 113 10.40 25.55 -19.86
CA ALA A 113 10.47 24.10 -19.85
C ALA A 113 11.03 23.59 -21.20
N PRO A 114 11.96 22.62 -21.20
CA PRO A 114 12.55 22.12 -22.42
C PRO A 114 11.51 21.36 -23.26
N SER A 115 11.58 21.57 -24.57
CA SER A 115 10.85 20.75 -25.53
C SER A 115 11.32 19.30 -25.48
N GLU A 116 10.47 18.37 -25.93
CA GLU A 116 10.77 16.93 -25.96
C GLU A 116 12.13 16.59 -26.62
N PRO A 117 12.48 17.11 -27.80
CA PRO A 117 13.79 16.83 -28.41
C PRO A 117 14.96 17.43 -27.63
N THR A 118 14.74 18.52 -26.90
CA THR A 118 15.78 19.12 -26.05
C THR A 118 15.98 18.26 -24.81
N TRP A 119 14.90 17.87 -24.14
CA TRP A 119 14.88 17.01 -22.98
C TRP A 119 15.58 15.67 -23.23
N ALA A 120 15.25 14.99 -24.33
CA ALA A 120 15.84 13.69 -24.68
C ALA A 120 17.37 13.73 -24.90
N ARG A 121 17.92 14.90 -25.23
CA ARG A 121 19.37 15.09 -25.44
C ARG A 121 20.11 15.55 -24.17
N MET A 122 19.39 15.91 -23.10
CA MET A 122 20.01 16.38 -21.87
C MET A 122 20.62 15.21 -21.08
N PRO A 123 21.85 15.36 -20.54
CA PRO A 123 22.41 14.42 -19.58
C PRO A 123 21.45 14.22 -18.39
N VAL A 124 21.42 13.01 -17.83
CA VAL A 124 20.49 12.65 -16.76
C VAL A 124 20.69 13.52 -15.52
N GLU A 125 21.92 13.91 -15.21
CA GLU A 125 22.28 14.78 -14.09
C GLU A 125 21.67 16.17 -14.25
N ALA A 126 21.63 16.70 -15.48
CA ALA A 126 21.01 17.99 -15.77
C ALA A 126 19.48 17.91 -15.65
N ARG A 127 18.87 16.81 -16.11
CA ARG A 127 17.43 16.55 -15.97
C ARG A 127 17.03 16.44 -14.49
N ILE A 128 17.80 15.69 -13.69
CA ILE A 128 17.62 15.59 -12.23
C ILE A 128 17.71 16.96 -11.58
N SER A 129 18.79 17.71 -11.87
CA SER A 129 19.02 19.03 -11.25
C SER A 129 17.89 20.00 -11.56
N MET A 130 17.41 20.03 -12.81
CA MET A 130 16.32 20.91 -13.20
C MET A 130 14.98 20.52 -12.54
N CYS A 131 14.67 19.23 -12.49
CA CYS A 131 13.53 18.70 -11.74
C CYS A 131 13.58 19.07 -10.25
N ALA A 132 14.73 18.92 -9.61
CA ALA A 132 14.91 19.27 -8.21
C ALA A 132 14.76 20.78 -7.95
N LEU A 133 15.29 21.62 -8.85
CA LEU A 133 15.16 23.08 -8.75
C LEU A 133 13.70 23.53 -8.91
N TYR A 134 12.99 22.97 -9.88
CA TYR A 134 11.57 23.24 -10.08
C TYR A 134 10.75 22.85 -8.85
N ASP A 135 10.91 21.62 -8.35
CA ASP A 135 10.20 21.14 -7.17
C ASP A 135 10.44 22.06 -5.95
N HIS A 136 11.68 22.52 -5.74
CA HIS A 136 12.04 23.42 -4.65
C HIS A 136 11.40 24.81 -4.77
N VAL A 137 11.33 25.36 -5.98
CA VAL A 137 10.68 26.65 -6.23
C VAL A 137 9.16 26.52 -6.03
N SER A 138 8.55 25.47 -6.58
CA SER A 138 7.10 25.23 -6.48
C SER A 138 6.64 25.00 -5.04
N ALA A 139 7.44 24.29 -4.22
CA ALA A 139 7.15 24.12 -2.80
C ALA A 139 7.12 25.47 -2.05
N LYS A 140 8.10 26.35 -2.31
CA LYS A 140 8.14 27.70 -1.71
C LYS A 140 6.98 28.59 -2.15
N GLN A 141 6.49 28.43 -3.37
CA GLN A 141 5.33 29.18 -3.83
C GLN A 141 4.06 28.79 -3.08
N LEU A 142 3.85 27.49 -2.85
CA LEU A 142 2.73 27.00 -2.05
C LEU A 142 2.79 27.53 -0.61
N GLU A 143 3.97 27.50 0.02
CA GLU A 143 4.19 28.08 1.34
C GLU A 143 3.85 29.58 1.37
N ALA A 144 4.32 30.36 0.39
CA ALA A 144 4.01 31.79 0.32
C ALA A 144 2.52 32.07 0.10
N LEU A 145 1.80 31.25 -0.66
CA LEU A 145 0.35 31.38 -0.86
C LEU A 145 -0.43 31.05 0.41
N THR A 146 -0.09 29.95 1.09
CA THR A 146 -0.75 29.58 2.36
C THR A 146 -0.58 30.63 3.45
N GLN A 147 0.58 31.30 3.53
CA GLN A 147 0.81 32.42 4.45
C GLN A 147 -0.02 33.68 4.12
N ARG A 148 -0.45 33.84 2.86
CA ARG A 148 -1.27 34.98 2.41
C ARG A 148 -2.76 34.71 2.59
N GLU A 149 -3.20 33.48 2.37
CA GLU A 149 -4.62 33.10 2.43
C GLU A 149 -5.10 32.73 3.84
N VAL A 150 -4.20 32.30 4.73
CA VAL A 150 -4.52 32.04 6.13
C VAL A 150 -4.07 33.25 6.97
N PRO A 151 -4.93 34.24 7.25
CA PRO A 151 -4.58 35.26 8.22
C PRO A 151 -4.31 34.58 9.57
N SER A 152 -3.19 34.96 10.19
CA SER A 152 -2.76 34.50 11.52
C SER A 152 -3.95 34.38 12.47
N CYS A 153 -4.39 33.16 12.75
CA CYS A 153 -5.33 32.89 13.85
C CYS A 153 -4.60 32.96 15.21
N ALA A 154 -3.36 33.47 15.25
CA ALA A 154 -2.65 33.78 16.49
C ALA A 154 -2.87 35.25 16.84
N MET A 155 -3.93 35.50 17.61
CA MET A 155 -3.92 36.29 18.86
C MET A 155 -5.36 36.71 19.23
N ALA A 156 -6.05 35.83 19.94
CA ALA A 156 -7.07 36.21 20.91
C ALA A 156 -7.05 35.13 21.99
N ALA A 157 -6.08 35.24 22.89
CA ALA A 157 -6.09 34.62 24.21
C ALA A 157 -6.69 35.63 25.20
#